data_AF-A0A969IG92-F1
#
_entry.id   AF-A0A969IG92-F1
#
_cell.length_a   1.000
_cell.length_b   1.000
_cell.length_c   1.000
_cell.angle_alpha   90.00
_cell.angle_beta   90.00
_cell.angle_gamma   90.00
#
_symmetry.space_group_name_H-M   'P 1'
#
loop_
_entity.id
_entity.type
_entity.pdbx_description
1 polymer ?
#
loop_
_entity_poly.entity_id
_entity_poly.type
_entity_poly.pdbx_seq_one_letter_code
_entity_poly.pdbx_strand_id
1 'polypeptide(L)'
;MWRRVFQLQDKRSPHFDVYAVTGDGELQEGPIWESIMYAGYKRVDNLCVLVDNNHGQLDIVSTLHFPYHSLGESFKSFGWKVLEADATKYHTVCKALHEFKYGERDGRPTAIICKTTKGHGGLSDYMNTHKATIPNDILDQEDKMQLLQRAAREKEFFQFFNQLAVEEFAEIRNMILKHAASMNFKIEKEKVVNVEIPVKTKKAPVRDKKNKICPCTIT
;
A
#
# COMPACT_ATOMS: atom_id res chain seq x y z
N MET A 1 -19.87 7.44 -9.70
CA MET A 1 -18.41 7.54 -9.80
C MET A 1 -17.93 8.97 -9.55
N TRP A 2 -18.40 9.95 -10.34
CA TRP A 2 -17.99 11.36 -10.28
C TRP A 2 -18.16 12.11 -8.94
N ARG A 3 -19.16 11.80 -8.11
CA ARG A 3 -19.36 12.50 -6.81
C ARG A 3 -18.30 12.24 -5.73
N ARG A 4 -17.53 11.14 -5.81
CA ARG A 4 -16.40 10.90 -4.86
C ARG A 4 -15.17 11.70 -5.25
N VAL A 5 -14.95 11.93 -6.54
CA VAL A 5 -13.89 12.81 -7.04
C VAL A 5 -14.06 14.23 -6.50
N PHE A 6 -15.30 14.74 -6.42
CA PHE A 6 -15.57 16.06 -5.83
C PHE A 6 -15.40 16.11 -4.31
N GLN A 7 -15.51 14.99 -3.58
CA GLN A 7 -15.27 14.95 -2.12
C GLN A 7 -13.79 14.99 -1.75
N LEU A 8 -12.89 14.58 -2.65
CA LEU A 8 -11.45 14.82 -2.48
C LEU A 8 -11.11 16.32 -2.42
N GLN A 9 -11.96 17.15 -3.04
CA GLN A 9 -11.70 18.59 -3.22
C GLN A 9 -12.29 19.44 -2.10
N ASP A 10 -13.24 18.89 -1.35
CA ASP A 10 -13.93 19.63 -0.30
C ASP A 10 -13.06 19.67 0.96
N LYS A 11 -12.17 20.67 1.03
CA LYS A 11 -11.32 20.98 2.19
C LYS A 11 -12.12 21.26 3.48
N ARG A 12 -13.45 21.32 3.41
CA ARG A 12 -14.37 21.55 4.55
C ARG A 12 -14.94 20.26 5.16
N SER A 13 -14.76 19.09 4.52
CA SER A 13 -15.14 17.77 5.04
C SER A 13 -13.91 17.02 5.58
N PRO A 14 -14.04 15.97 6.41
CA PRO A 14 -13.03 15.63 7.42
C PRO A 14 -11.64 15.33 6.83
N HIS A 15 -10.58 15.59 7.60
CA HIS A 15 -9.20 15.19 7.30
C HIS A 15 -9.11 13.66 7.15
N PHE A 16 -9.33 13.15 5.94
CA PHE A 16 -9.04 11.76 5.59
C PHE A 16 -8.11 11.70 4.39
N ASP A 17 -7.20 10.75 4.44
CA ASP A 17 -6.31 10.41 3.34
C ASP A 17 -7.00 9.36 2.45
N VAL A 18 -6.80 9.49 1.15
CA VAL A 18 -7.26 8.53 0.15
C VAL A 18 -6.07 7.80 -0.43
N TYR A 19 -6.15 6.48 -0.39
CA TYR A 19 -5.17 5.58 -0.97
C TYR A 19 -5.83 4.84 -2.13
N ALA A 20 -5.17 4.82 -3.28
CA ALA A 20 -5.51 3.99 -4.42
C ALA A 20 -4.30 3.12 -4.79
N VAL A 21 -4.57 1.91 -5.27
CA VAL A 21 -3.54 1.01 -5.81
C VAL A 21 -3.87 0.80 -7.27
N THR A 22 -2.86 0.85 -8.14
CA THR A 22 -3.01 0.58 -9.57
C THR A 22 -1.81 -0.22 -10.07
N GLY A 23 -2.01 -1.04 -11.09
CA GLY A 23 -0.92 -1.76 -11.78
C GLY A 23 -0.30 -0.94 -12.90
N ASP A 24 0.93 -1.30 -13.29
CA ASP A 24 1.58 -0.75 -14.49
C ASP A 24 0.78 -0.97 -15.80
N GLY A 25 0.05 -2.09 -15.92
CA GLY A 25 -0.85 -2.37 -17.04
C GLY A 25 -2.14 -1.57 -17.03
N GLU A 26 -2.70 -1.30 -15.85
CA GLU A 26 -3.88 -0.44 -15.75
C GLU A 26 -3.56 1.00 -16.17
N LEU A 27 -2.35 1.47 -15.89
CA LEU A 27 -1.87 2.79 -16.31
C LEU A 27 -1.80 2.96 -17.84
N GLN A 28 -2.00 1.91 -18.64
CA GLN A 28 -2.17 1.99 -20.10
C GLN A 28 -3.50 2.62 -20.51
N GLU A 29 -4.46 2.66 -19.59
CA GLU A 29 -5.77 3.25 -19.84
C GLU A 29 -5.73 4.78 -19.73
N GLY A 30 -6.13 5.46 -20.81
CA GLY A 30 -6.22 6.92 -20.88
C GLY A 30 -7.01 7.59 -19.74
N PRO A 31 -8.16 7.04 -19.28
CA PRO A 31 -8.94 7.62 -18.18
C PRO A 31 -8.16 7.79 -16.87
N ILE A 32 -7.13 6.98 -16.63
CA ILE A 32 -6.31 7.12 -15.42
C ILE A 32 -5.45 8.38 -15.53
N TRP A 33 -4.87 8.66 -16.70
CA TRP A 33 -4.08 9.87 -16.94
C TRP A 33 -4.93 11.14 -16.85
N GLU A 34 -6.17 11.12 -17.34
CA GLU A 34 -7.10 12.25 -17.15
C GLU A 34 -7.32 12.54 -15.65
N SER A 35 -7.43 11.49 -14.84
CA SER A 35 -7.59 11.60 -13.39
C SER A 35 -6.31 12.11 -12.71
N ILE A 36 -5.14 11.66 -13.15
CA ILE A 36 -3.82 12.08 -12.66
C ILE A 36 -3.60 13.57 -12.94
N MET A 37 -3.87 14.00 -14.18
CA MET A 37 -3.79 15.41 -14.59
C MET A 37 -4.70 16.29 -13.76
N TYR A 38 -5.95 15.85 -13.56
CA TYR A 38 -6.92 16.60 -12.77
C TYR A 38 -6.51 16.76 -11.30
N ALA A 39 -6.03 15.68 -10.66
CA ALA A 39 -5.61 15.70 -9.27
C ALA A 39 -4.38 16.59 -9.04
N GLY A 40 -3.42 16.57 -9.98
CA GLY A 40 -2.26 17.47 -9.96
C GLY A 40 -2.66 18.94 -10.10
N TYR A 41 -3.48 19.26 -11.11
CA TYR A 41 -4.01 20.61 -11.31
C TYR A 41 -4.80 21.13 -10.09
N LYS A 42 -5.60 20.26 -9.47
CA LYS A 42 -6.44 20.60 -8.32
C LYS A 42 -5.73 20.53 -6.98
N ARG A 43 -4.43 20.17 -6.96
CA ARG A 43 -3.61 20.14 -5.74
C ARG A 43 -4.22 19.29 -4.63
N VAL A 44 -4.58 18.06 -4.97
CA VAL A 44 -5.23 17.09 -4.07
C VAL A 44 -4.16 16.39 -3.22
N ASP A 45 -3.64 17.07 -2.21
CA ASP A 45 -2.55 16.57 -1.35
C ASP A 45 -2.91 15.42 -0.42
N ASN A 46 -4.20 15.14 -0.23
CA ASN A 46 -4.69 13.99 0.52
C ASN A 46 -4.85 12.71 -0.32
N LEU A 47 -4.44 12.72 -1.60
CA LEU A 47 -4.44 11.56 -2.48
C LEU A 47 -3.06 10.93 -2.57
N CYS A 48 -2.98 9.64 -2.25
CA CYS A 48 -1.83 8.77 -2.49
C CYS A 48 -2.20 7.66 -3.48
N VAL A 49 -1.45 7.54 -4.57
CA VAL A 49 -1.56 6.43 -5.53
C VAL A 49 -0.32 5.55 -5.39
N LEU A 50 -0.52 4.28 -5.09
CA LEU A 50 0.53 3.27 -5.11
C LEU A 50 0.49 2.58 -6.47
N VAL A 51 1.62 2.58 -7.18
CA VAL A 51 1.75 1.92 -8.48
C VAL A 51 2.54 0.63 -8.30
N ASP A 52 1.90 -0.50 -8.52
CA ASP A 52 2.54 -1.82 -8.59
C ASP A 52 3.28 -1.96 -9.93
N ASN A 53 4.59 -1.72 -9.90
CA ASN A 53 5.48 -1.77 -11.06
C ASN A 53 6.28 -3.07 -11.02
N ASN A 54 5.63 -4.15 -11.47
CA ASN A 54 6.19 -5.50 -11.53
C ASN A 54 6.63 -5.91 -12.95
N HIS A 55 6.34 -5.10 -13.97
CA HIS A 55 6.55 -5.44 -15.39
C HIS A 55 5.86 -6.76 -15.79
N GLY A 56 4.76 -7.10 -15.13
CA GLY A 56 3.97 -8.30 -15.37
C GLY A 56 2.64 -7.93 -16.01
N GLN A 57 2.58 -8.05 -17.34
CA GLN A 57 1.37 -7.83 -18.13
C GLN A 57 1.00 -9.09 -18.94
N LEU A 58 -0.25 -9.15 -19.42
CA LEU A 58 -0.72 -10.25 -20.27
C LEU A 58 0.23 -10.43 -21.46
N ASP A 59 0.68 -9.30 -21.98
CA ASP A 59 1.67 -9.19 -23.02
C ASP A 59 3.09 -9.16 -22.43
N ILE A 60 4.05 -9.69 -23.21
CA ILE A 60 5.45 -9.64 -22.83
C ILE A 60 5.90 -8.18 -22.87
N VAL A 61 6.40 -7.66 -21.74
CA VAL A 61 6.78 -6.25 -21.59
C VAL A 61 7.84 -5.80 -22.60
N SER A 62 8.74 -6.69 -23.02
CA SER A 62 9.75 -6.40 -24.06
C SER A 62 9.18 -6.29 -25.47
N THR A 63 7.96 -6.76 -25.72
CA THR A 63 7.28 -6.70 -27.02
C THR A 63 6.08 -5.75 -27.02
N LEU A 64 5.92 -4.93 -25.98
CA LEU A 64 4.84 -3.95 -25.94
C LEU A 64 4.98 -2.94 -27.07
N HIS A 65 3.88 -2.70 -27.77
CA HIS A 65 3.80 -1.67 -28.82
C HIS A 65 4.10 -0.26 -28.29
N PHE A 66 3.84 -0.04 -27.00
CA PHE A 66 4.10 1.21 -26.29
C PHE A 66 4.88 0.93 -25.00
N PRO A 67 6.23 0.96 -25.05
CA PRO A 67 7.03 0.76 -23.86
C PRO A 67 6.80 1.90 -22.87
N TYR A 68 6.59 1.54 -21.61
CA TYR A 68 6.45 2.51 -20.54
C TYR A 68 7.82 3.10 -20.18
N HIS A 69 7.94 4.42 -20.34
CA HIS A 69 9.09 5.18 -19.84
C HIS A 69 9.03 5.33 -18.31
N SER A 70 9.94 6.12 -17.74
CA SER A 70 10.01 6.43 -16.30
C SER A 70 8.65 6.95 -15.78
N LEU A 71 7.87 6.07 -15.14
CA LEU A 71 6.58 6.40 -14.54
C LEU A 71 6.70 7.60 -13.59
N GLY A 72 7.78 7.65 -12.82
CA GLY A 72 8.05 8.75 -11.91
C GLY A 72 8.16 10.11 -12.61
N GLU A 73 8.75 10.17 -13.81
CA GLU A 73 8.82 11.42 -14.57
C GLU A 73 7.46 11.85 -15.11
N SER A 74 6.65 10.91 -15.58
CA SER A 74 5.28 11.17 -16.03
C SER A 74 4.42 11.73 -14.90
N PHE A 75 4.47 11.18 -13.70
CA PHE A 75 3.77 11.74 -12.54
C PHE A 75 4.30 13.14 -12.17
N LYS A 76 5.63 13.32 -12.14
CA LYS A 76 6.26 14.63 -11.85
C LYS A 76 5.81 15.71 -12.83
N SER A 77 5.70 15.40 -14.13
CA SER A 77 5.28 16.37 -15.15
C SER A 77 3.85 16.89 -14.93
N PHE A 78 2.99 16.09 -14.30
CA PHE A 78 1.63 16.47 -13.90
C PHE A 78 1.54 17.11 -12.50
N GLY A 79 2.67 17.47 -11.88
CA GLY A 79 2.69 18.18 -10.60
C GLY A 79 2.53 17.28 -9.37
N TRP A 80 2.84 16.00 -9.49
CA TRP A 80 2.80 15.06 -8.37
C TRP A 80 4.13 15.02 -7.61
N LYS A 81 4.04 14.73 -6.31
CA LYS A 81 5.18 14.27 -5.51
C LYS A 81 5.38 12.78 -5.79
N VAL A 82 6.60 12.36 -6.12
CA VAL A 82 6.90 10.96 -6.45
C VAL A 82 7.88 10.39 -5.44
N LEU A 83 7.52 9.24 -4.88
CA LEU A 83 8.35 8.43 -4.00
C LEU A 83 8.58 7.08 -4.69
N GLU A 84 9.80 6.57 -4.64
CA GLU A 84 10.13 5.25 -5.16
C GLU A 84 10.42 4.32 -3.98
N ALA A 85 9.82 3.11 -4.01
CA ALA A 85 10.00 2.13 -2.96
C ALA A 85 10.23 0.73 -3.57
N ASP A 86 11.27 0.05 -3.09
CA ASP A 86 11.47 -1.37 -3.35
C ASP A 86 10.52 -2.19 -2.47
N ALA A 87 9.42 -2.67 -3.03
CA ALA A 87 8.36 -3.36 -2.31
C ALA A 87 8.67 -4.84 -2.03
N THR A 88 9.86 -5.33 -2.38
CA THR A 88 10.39 -6.59 -1.82
C THR A 88 10.82 -6.43 -0.35
N LYS A 89 10.96 -5.18 0.11
CA LYS A 89 11.35 -4.84 1.48
C LYS A 89 10.22 -4.10 2.17
N TYR A 90 9.92 -4.50 3.41
CA TYR A 90 8.86 -3.87 4.18
C TYR A 90 9.17 -2.40 4.55
N HIS A 91 10.40 -2.13 4.97
CA HIS A 91 10.80 -0.81 5.50
C HIS A 91 10.65 0.33 4.49
N THR A 92 11.01 0.10 3.24
CA THR A 92 10.97 1.09 2.14
C THR A 92 9.55 1.57 1.88
N VAL A 93 8.59 0.65 1.79
CA VAL A 93 7.18 0.95 1.59
C VAL A 93 6.59 1.66 2.80
N CYS A 94 6.90 1.18 4.01
CA CYS A 94 6.48 1.84 5.25
C CYS A 94 7.01 3.27 5.35
N LYS A 95 8.28 3.50 4.96
CA LYS A 95 8.87 4.84 4.94
C LYS A 95 8.12 5.76 3.98
N ALA A 96 7.82 5.31 2.76
CA ALA A 96 7.08 6.10 1.78
C ALA A 96 5.64 6.43 2.24
N LEU A 97 4.94 5.45 2.82
CA LEU A 97 3.60 5.65 3.40
C LEU A 97 3.63 6.58 4.61
N HIS A 98 4.65 6.46 5.46
CA HIS A 98 4.85 7.34 6.61
C HIS A 98 5.12 8.78 6.16
N GLU A 99 5.93 8.95 5.12
CA GLU A 99 6.21 10.26 4.52
C GLU A 99 4.95 10.90 3.93
N PHE A 100 4.11 10.14 3.23
CA PHE A 100 2.83 10.67 2.75
C PHE A 100 1.91 11.08 3.90
N LYS A 101 1.76 10.21 4.91
CA LYS A 101 0.79 10.42 5.98
C LYS A 101 1.18 11.53 6.96
N TYR A 102 2.44 11.54 7.39
CA TYR A 102 2.93 12.41 8.46
C TYR A 102 3.93 13.47 7.97
N GLY A 103 4.34 13.42 6.71
CA GLY A 103 5.20 14.45 6.13
C GLY A 103 4.43 15.74 5.84
N GLU A 104 5.20 16.77 5.46
CA GLU A 104 4.64 18.07 5.10
C GLU A 104 3.75 17.98 3.86
N ARG A 105 2.59 18.61 3.93
CA ARG A 105 1.65 18.73 2.81
C ARG A 105 1.98 20.01 2.04
N ASP A 106 2.46 19.86 0.82
CA ASP A 106 2.86 20.95 -0.07
C ASP A 106 1.80 21.25 -1.16
N GLY A 107 0.61 20.66 -1.02
CA GLY A 107 -0.47 20.76 -2.00
C GLY A 107 -0.34 19.77 -3.17
N ARG A 108 0.70 18.94 -3.25
CA ARG A 108 0.82 17.96 -4.35
C ARG A 108 0.24 16.60 -3.96
N PRO A 109 -0.54 15.95 -4.84
CA PRO A 109 -0.84 14.53 -4.68
C PRO A 109 0.46 13.70 -4.72
N THR A 110 0.46 12.54 -4.07
CA THR A 110 1.65 11.67 -3.97
C THR A 110 1.48 10.38 -4.75
N ALA A 111 2.45 10.03 -5.58
CA ALA A 111 2.56 8.74 -6.23
C ALA A 111 3.73 7.96 -5.60
N ILE A 112 3.47 6.75 -5.14
CA ILE A 112 4.48 5.82 -4.64
C ILE A 112 4.67 4.74 -5.71
N ILE A 113 5.79 4.78 -6.42
CA ILE A 113 6.15 3.78 -7.42
C ILE A 113 6.79 2.60 -6.69
N CYS A 114 6.04 1.51 -6.55
CA CYS A 114 6.44 0.30 -5.87
C CYS A 114 7.08 -0.65 -6.88
N LYS A 115 8.40 -0.82 -6.82
CA LYS A 115 9.08 -1.87 -7.56
C LYS A 115 8.84 -3.21 -6.89
N THR A 116 8.17 -4.11 -7.60
CA THR A 116 7.67 -5.39 -7.07
C THR A 116 8.11 -6.53 -7.97
N THR A 117 7.98 -7.75 -7.45
CA THR A 117 8.10 -8.97 -8.26
C THR A 117 6.81 -9.77 -8.06
N LYS A 118 6.18 -10.17 -9.16
CA LYS A 118 4.94 -10.93 -9.09
C LYS A 118 5.18 -12.28 -8.41
N GLY A 119 4.36 -12.63 -7.43
CA GLY A 119 4.54 -13.83 -6.63
C GLY A 119 5.77 -13.82 -5.71
N HIS A 120 6.35 -12.66 -5.42
CA HIS A 120 7.49 -12.53 -4.48
C HIS A 120 7.20 -13.20 -3.14
N GLY A 121 8.16 -13.97 -2.64
CA GLY A 121 8.07 -14.68 -1.36
C GLY A 121 7.57 -16.12 -1.46
N GLY A 122 7.19 -16.60 -2.64
CA GLY A 122 6.82 -17.99 -2.89
C GLY A 122 6.93 -18.33 -4.38
N LEU A 123 5.78 -18.62 -5.01
CA LEU A 123 5.64 -19.10 -6.39
C LEU A 123 5.92 -18.04 -7.49
N SER A 124 6.90 -17.15 -7.31
CA SER A 124 7.22 -16.09 -8.29
C SER A 124 7.46 -16.62 -9.70
N ASP A 125 8.19 -17.73 -9.85
CA ASP A 125 8.46 -18.36 -11.14
C ASP A 125 7.20 -18.90 -11.83
N TYR A 126 6.24 -19.42 -11.06
CA TYR A 126 4.96 -19.94 -11.56
C TYR A 126 3.93 -18.84 -11.85
N MET A 127 4.07 -17.68 -11.20
CA MET A 127 3.12 -16.57 -11.28
C MET A 127 3.42 -15.58 -12.42
N ASN A 128 4.41 -15.86 -13.27
CA ASN A 128 4.70 -15.00 -14.43
C ASN A 128 3.50 -14.89 -15.38
N THR A 129 2.66 -15.93 -15.50
CA THR A 129 1.42 -15.88 -16.28
C THR A 129 0.31 -15.11 -15.55
N HIS A 130 -0.52 -14.34 -16.27
CA HIS A 130 -1.64 -13.57 -15.68
C HIS A 130 -2.71 -14.41 -15.01
N LYS A 131 -2.84 -15.67 -15.41
CA LYS A 131 -3.77 -16.64 -14.84
C LYS A 131 -3.05 -17.98 -14.70
N ALA A 132 -2.38 -18.18 -13.57
CA ALA A 132 -1.81 -19.47 -13.21
C ALA A 132 -2.83 -20.24 -12.38
N THR A 133 -3.18 -21.45 -12.82
CA THR A 133 -3.92 -22.40 -11.97
C THR A 133 -2.89 -23.23 -11.22
N ILE A 134 -2.85 -23.09 -9.90
CA ILE A 134 -1.92 -23.84 -9.06
C ILE A 134 -2.66 -25.04 -8.48
N PRO A 135 -2.13 -26.26 -8.64
CA PRO A 135 -2.64 -27.45 -7.97
C PRO A 135 -2.70 -27.31 -6.44
N ASN A 136 -3.75 -27.86 -5.80
CA ASN A 136 -3.96 -27.72 -4.36
C ASN A 136 -2.82 -28.34 -3.52
N ASP A 137 -2.20 -29.42 -4.00
CA ASP A 137 -1.06 -30.06 -3.36
C ASP A 137 0.17 -29.14 -3.27
N ILE A 138 0.43 -28.36 -4.33
CA ILE A 138 1.49 -27.36 -4.35
C ILE A 138 1.18 -26.21 -3.39
N LEU A 139 -0.09 -25.76 -3.34
CA LEU A 139 -0.52 -24.72 -2.39
C LEU A 139 -0.35 -25.18 -0.94
N ASP A 140 -0.81 -26.39 -0.61
CA ASP A 140 -0.67 -26.97 0.73
C ASP A 140 0.80 -27.13 1.14
N GLN A 141 1.66 -27.49 0.17
CA GLN A 141 3.11 -27.56 0.40
C GLN A 141 3.70 -26.19 0.67
N GLU A 142 3.36 -25.19 -0.15
CA GLU A 142 3.83 -23.82 0.01
C GLU A 142 3.39 -23.24 1.36
N ASP A 143 2.13 -23.41 1.73
CA ASP A 143 1.59 -22.96 3.03
C ASP A 143 2.37 -23.58 4.20
N LYS A 144 2.70 -24.87 4.14
CA LYS A 144 3.54 -25.54 5.14
C LYS A 144 4.93 -24.93 5.19
N MET A 145 5.56 -24.67 4.04
CA MET A 145 6.88 -24.05 3.97
C MET A 145 6.87 -22.63 4.55
N GLN A 146 5.84 -21.84 4.25
CA GLN A 146 5.65 -20.50 4.81
C GLN A 146 5.48 -20.52 6.33
N LEU A 147 4.71 -21.48 6.86
CA LEU A 147 4.56 -21.67 8.31
C LEU A 147 5.88 -22.05 8.98
N LEU A 148 6.67 -22.94 8.37
CA LEU A 148 7.99 -23.32 8.87
C LEU A 148 8.97 -22.14 8.86
N GLN A 149 9.01 -21.37 7.76
CA GLN A 149 9.85 -20.17 7.68
C GLN A 149 9.42 -19.11 8.70
N ARG A 150 8.12 -18.94 8.94
CA ARG A 150 7.60 -18.06 9.99
C ARG A 150 8.05 -18.53 11.37
N ALA A 151 7.90 -19.82 11.68
CA ALA A 151 8.32 -20.39 12.96
C ALA A 151 9.84 -20.24 13.18
N ALA A 152 10.65 -20.43 12.13
CA ALA A 152 12.09 -20.21 12.18
C ALA A 152 12.44 -18.76 12.51
N ARG A 153 11.80 -17.79 11.83
CA ARG A 153 11.99 -16.35 12.10
C ARG A 153 11.55 -15.96 13.51
N GLU A 154 10.43 -16.50 14.00
CA GLU A 154 9.99 -16.28 15.38
C GLU A 154 11.03 -16.82 16.37
N LYS A 155 11.56 -18.02 16.13
CA LYS A 155 12.62 -18.61 16.97
C LYS A 155 13.90 -17.78 16.99
N GLU A 156 14.37 -17.35 15.82
CA GLU A 156 15.56 -16.48 15.69
C GLU A 156 15.35 -15.15 16.42
N PHE A 157 14.17 -14.55 16.27
CA PHE A 157 13.81 -13.33 16.98
C PHE A 157 13.84 -13.52 18.50
N PHE A 158 13.27 -14.61 19.04
CA PHE A 158 13.30 -14.88 20.48
C PHE A 158 14.70 -15.18 20.99
N GLN A 159 15.53 -15.88 20.21
CA GLN A 159 16.92 -16.10 20.55
C GLN A 159 17.67 -14.77 20.69
N PHE A 160 17.51 -13.86 19.74
CA PHE A 160 18.06 -12.50 19.79
C PHE A 160 17.49 -11.69 20.97
N PHE A 161 16.16 -11.69 21.15
CA PHE A 161 15.49 -10.93 22.20
C PHE A 161 15.89 -11.40 23.62
N ASN A 162 16.08 -12.70 23.81
CA ASN A 162 16.52 -13.26 25.08
C ASN A 162 18.00 -12.96 25.39
N GLN A 163 18.85 -12.84 24.37
CA GLN A 163 20.23 -12.38 24.54
C GLN A 163 20.31 -10.92 25.03
N LEU A 164 19.33 -10.08 24.67
CA LEU A 164 19.23 -8.68 25.13
C LEU A 164 18.75 -8.54 26.59
N ALA A 165 18.61 -9.63 27.35
CA ALA A 165 18.21 -9.59 28.76
C ALA A 165 19.33 -9.10 29.71
N VAL A 166 20.57 -8.99 29.23
CA VAL A 166 21.70 -8.41 29.97
C VAL A 166 21.48 -6.91 30.19
N GLU A 167 21.81 -6.40 31.37
CA GLU A 167 21.54 -5.00 31.78
C GLU A 167 22.09 -3.96 30.79
N GLU A 168 23.21 -4.26 30.13
CA GLU A 168 23.84 -3.40 29.12
C GLU A 168 22.95 -3.09 27.91
N PHE A 169 21.98 -3.95 27.58
CA PHE A 169 21.10 -3.78 26.40
C PHE A 169 19.63 -3.51 26.76
N ALA A 170 19.35 -3.15 28.01
CA ALA A 170 17.99 -2.90 28.48
C ALA A 170 17.27 -1.81 27.66
N GLU A 171 17.99 -0.79 27.18
CA GLU A 171 17.44 0.28 26.35
C GLU A 171 16.91 -0.25 25.00
N ILE A 172 17.70 -1.09 24.31
CA ILE A 172 17.32 -1.69 23.03
C ILE A 172 16.09 -2.58 23.21
N ARG A 173 16.07 -3.38 24.28
CA ARG A 173 14.93 -4.24 24.62
C ARG A 173 13.65 -3.43 24.84
N ASN A 174 13.73 -2.32 25.56
CA ASN A 174 12.60 -1.43 25.79
C ASN A 174 12.12 -0.75 24.49
N MET A 175 13.03 -0.37 23.60
CA MET A 175 12.68 0.17 22.29
C MET A 175 11.91 -0.86 21.44
N ILE A 176 12.35 -2.12 21.43
CA ILE A 176 11.65 -3.22 20.73
C ILE A 176 10.25 -3.42 21.29
N LEU A 177 10.09 -3.46 22.63
CA LEU A 177 8.79 -3.60 23.27
C LEU A 177 7.86 -2.42 22.94
N LYS A 178 8.37 -1.20 22.94
CA LYS A 178 7.62 0.00 22.55
C LYS A 178 7.18 -0.05 21.09
N HIS A 179 8.05 -0.49 20.18
CA HIS A 179 7.70 -0.67 18.78
C HIS A 179 6.68 -1.80 18.57
N ALA A 180 6.84 -2.94 19.25
CA ALA A 180 5.86 -4.02 19.21
C ALA A 180 4.46 -3.52 19.64
N ALA A 181 4.39 -2.78 20.75
CA ALA A 181 3.14 -2.18 21.22
C ALA A 181 2.54 -1.20 20.20
N SER A 182 3.36 -0.41 19.50
CA SER A 182 2.89 0.50 18.44
C SER A 182 2.30 -0.23 17.22
N MET A 183 2.74 -1.47 16.98
CA MET A 183 2.23 -2.36 15.94
C MET A 183 1.11 -3.27 16.44
N ASN A 184 0.62 -3.05 17.67
CA ASN A 184 -0.41 -3.87 18.33
C ASN A 184 0.03 -5.32 18.55
N PHE A 185 1.32 -5.54 18.77
CA PHE A 185 1.86 -6.82 19.18
C PHE A 185 2.22 -6.80 20.66
N LYS A 186 1.91 -7.90 21.34
CA LYS A 186 2.39 -8.20 22.68
C LYS A 186 3.39 -9.36 22.58
N ILE A 187 4.60 -9.13 23.09
CA ILE A 187 5.64 -10.15 23.16
C ILE A 187 5.48 -10.84 24.52
N GLU A 188 5.02 -12.09 24.50
CA GLU A 188 5.02 -12.98 25.65
C GLU A 188 6.28 -13.87 25.61
N LYS A 189 6.53 -14.65 26.67
CA LYS A 189 7.83 -15.32 26.91
C LYS A 189 8.43 -16.04 25.68
N GLU A 190 7.59 -16.66 24.83
CA GLU A 190 8.04 -17.37 23.62
C GLU A 190 7.09 -17.20 22.42
N LYS A 191 6.17 -16.23 22.45
CA LYS A 191 5.22 -16.03 21.36
C LYS A 191 4.85 -14.57 21.17
N VAL A 192 4.74 -14.16 19.91
CA VAL A 192 4.21 -12.85 19.53
C VAL A 192 2.70 -12.99 19.36
N VAL A 193 1.93 -12.25 20.17
CA VAL A 193 0.46 -12.26 20.16
C VAL A 193 -0.05 -10.96 19.56
N ASN A 194 -1.01 -11.06 18.64
CA ASN A 194 -1.68 -9.89 18.09
C ASN A 194 -2.72 -9.39 19.11
N VAL A 195 -2.65 -8.11 19.45
CA VAL A 195 -3.61 -7.43 20.31
C VAL A 195 -4.68 -6.85 19.40
N GLU A 196 -5.88 -7.43 19.45
CA GLU A 196 -7.01 -6.90 18.69
C GLU A 196 -7.38 -5.51 19.21
N ILE A 197 -7.21 -4.50 18.37
CA ILE A 197 -7.71 -3.16 18.64
C ILE A 197 -9.07 -3.01 17.95
N PRO A 198 -10.08 -2.43 18.62
CA PRO A 198 -11.34 -2.12 17.97
C PRO A 198 -11.08 -1.23 16.75
N VAL A 199 -11.58 -1.67 15.59
CA VAL A 199 -11.48 -0.94 14.33
C VAL A 199 -12.03 0.48 14.53
N LYS A 200 -11.15 1.48 14.52
CA LYS A 200 -11.52 2.88 14.74
C LYS A 200 -12.49 3.40 13.69
N THR A 201 -12.49 2.80 12.51
CA THR A 201 -13.34 3.18 11.38
C THR A 201 -14.59 2.31 11.32
N LYS A 202 -15.76 2.94 11.48
CA LYS A 202 -17.04 2.29 11.16
C LYS A 202 -17.21 2.23 9.65
N LYS A 203 -17.74 1.12 9.12
CA LYS A 203 -18.14 1.03 7.71
C LYS A 203 -19.08 2.20 7.41
N ALA A 204 -18.77 2.98 6.38
CA ALA A 204 -19.63 4.09 5.99
C ALA A 204 -21.06 3.55 5.71
N PRO A 205 -22.12 4.19 6.23
CA PRO A 205 -23.48 3.75 5.99
C PRO A 205 -23.78 3.71 4.49
N VAL A 206 -24.65 2.78 4.07
CA VAL A 206 -25.05 2.67 2.67
C VAL A 206 -25.71 3.98 2.26
N ARG A 207 -25.08 4.70 1.33
CA ARG A 207 -25.56 5.99 0.86
C ARG A 207 -26.91 5.83 0.16
N ASP A 208 -27.90 6.61 0.57
CA ASP A 208 -29.16 6.74 -0.15
C ASP A 208 -28.88 7.31 -1.56
N LYS A 209 -29.19 6.52 -2.59
CA LYS A 209 -28.99 6.87 -4.00
C LYS A 209 -30.10 7.76 -4.55
N LYS A 210 -31.13 8.08 -3.77
CA LYS A 210 -32.18 9.01 -4.18
C LYS A 210 -31.59 10.41 -4.36
N ASN A 211 -31.58 10.89 -5.59
CA ASN A 211 -31.25 12.28 -5.91
C ASN A 211 -32.32 13.19 -5.29
N LYS A 212 -32.07 13.71 -4.09
CA LYS A 212 -32.78 14.90 -3.61
C LYS A 212 -32.29 16.08 -4.45
N ILE A 213 -32.86 16.25 -5.63
CA ILE A 213 -32.78 17.52 -6.35
C ILE A 213 -33.48 18.52 -5.42
N CYS A 214 -32.76 19.52 -4.92
CA CYS A 214 -33.42 20.65 -4.28
C CYS A 214 -34.32 21.26 -5.36
N PRO A 215 -35.64 21.35 -5.17
CA PRO A 215 -36.48 22.10 -6.07
C PRO A 215 -36.02 23.55 -5.93
N CYS A 216 -35.19 24.02 -6.87
CA CYS A 216 -34.96 25.43 -7.04
C CYS A 216 -36.33 26.02 -7.38
N THR A 217 -36.81 26.88 -6.51
CA THR A 217 -38.01 27.67 -6.67
C THR A 217 -37.87 28.47 -7.97
N ILE A 218 -38.49 27.96 -9.04
CA ILE A 218 -38.74 28.75 -10.25
C ILE A 218 -40.02 29.53 -9.94
N THR A 219 -39.82 30.76 -9.49
CA THR A 219 -40.80 31.84 -9.57
C THR A 219 -40.12 32.99 -10.29
#